data_AF-A0AAP0C6X2-F1
#
_entry.id   AF-A0AAP0C6X2-F1
#
_cell.length_a   1.000
_cell.length_b   1.000
_cell.length_c   1.000
_cell.angle_alpha   90.00
_cell.angle_beta   90.00
_cell.angle_gamma   90.00
#
_symmetry.space_group_name_H-M   'P 1'
#
loop_
_entity.id
_entity.type
_entity.pdbx_description
1 polymer ?
#
loop_
_entity_poly.entity_id
_entity_poly.type
_entity_poly.pdbx_seq_one_letter_code
_entity_poly.pdbx_strand_id
1 'polypeptide(L)'
;MPPEPLEITRKFMNKPVRILVKRDELTLEDIKQFYVNVEKEDWKLETLCDLYETLAITQSVIFVNTRRKVDWLTDKMRSRDHTVSATHGDMDQNTRDIIMREFRS
;
A
#
# COMPACT_ATOMS: atom_id res chain seq x y z
N MET A 1 -5.22 19.48 2.43
CA MET A 1 -4.40 19.65 1.21
C MET A 1 -3.14 20.42 1.57
N PRO A 2 -1.94 20.01 1.11
CA PRO A 2 -0.72 20.80 1.27
C PRO A 2 -0.90 22.22 0.68
N PRO A 3 -0.14 23.22 1.16
CA PRO A 3 -0.26 24.58 0.68
C PRO A 3 0.19 24.73 -0.78
N GLU A 4 1.17 23.95 -1.27
CA GLU A 4 1.71 24.17 -2.62
C GLU A 4 0.66 23.96 -3.73
N PRO A 5 -0.12 22.86 -3.74
CA PRO A 5 -1.19 22.68 -4.74
C PRO A 5 -2.27 23.77 -4.67
N LEU A 6 -2.60 24.28 -3.47
CA LEU A 6 -3.57 25.37 -3.29
C LEU A 6 -3.11 26.65 -3.98
N GLU A 7 -1.81 26.94 -3.99
CA GLU A 7 -1.27 28.12 -4.65
C GLU A 7 -1.37 28.04 -6.17
N ILE A 8 -1.14 26.86 -6.75
CA ILE A 8 -1.25 26.66 -8.21
C ILE A 8 -2.70 26.90 -8.65
N THR A 9 -3.70 26.41 -7.90
CA THR A 9 -5.12 26.62 -8.24
C THR A 9 -5.50 28.09 -8.38
N ARG A 10 -4.84 29.00 -7.67
CA ARG A 10 -5.08 30.45 -7.78
C ARG A 10 -4.67 31.02 -9.14
N LYS A 11 -3.75 30.37 -9.84
CA LYS A 11 -3.22 30.84 -11.13
C LYS A 11 -4.11 30.49 -12.31
N PHE A 12 -4.92 29.42 -12.21
CA PHE A 12 -5.69 28.91 -13.35
C PHE A 12 -7.18 28.70 -13.08
N MET A 13 -7.66 28.77 -11.84
CA MET A 13 -9.09 28.67 -11.51
C MET A 13 -9.70 30.05 -11.27
N ASN A 14 -10.91 30.27 -11.81
CA ASN A 14 -11.69 31.48 -11.53
C ASN A 14 -12.78 31.17 -10.48
N LYS A 15 -12.70 31.84 -9.32
CA LYS A 15 -13.65 31.74 -8.19
C LYS A 15 -14.12 30.30 -7.87
N PRO A 16 -13.19 29.36 -7.57
CA PRO A 16 -13.57 27.99 -7.25
C PRO A 16 -14.25 27.89 -5.88
N VAL A 17 -15.29 27.07 -5.79
CA VAL A 17 -15.83 26.60 -4.52
C VAL A 17 -14.82 25.64 -3.89
N ARG A 18 -14.52 25.81 -2.60
CA ARG A 18 -13.57 24.97 -1.86
C ARG A 18 -14.29 24.16 -0.81
N ILE A 19 -14.26 22.84 -0.95
CA ILE A 19 -14.71 21.89 0.08
C ILE A 19 -13.44 21.22 0.61
N LEU A 20 -13.03 21.58 1.83
CA LEU A 20 -11.79 21.12 2.45
C LEU A 20 -12.11 20.37 3.74
N VAL A 21 -11.49 19.21 3.92
CA VAL A 21 -11.53 18.43 5.16
C VAL A 21 -10.28 18.77 5.98
N LYS A 22 -10.43 18.93 7.30
CA LYS A 22 -9.32 19.22 8.21
C LYS A 22 -8.41 18.00 8.34
N ARG A 23 -7.12 18.24 8.58
CA ARG A 23 -6.09 17.17 8.63
C ARG A 23 -6.28 16.23 9.83
N ASP A 24 -6.86 16.73 10.91
CA ASP A 24 -7.02 15.97 12.17
C ASP A 24 -8.17 14.94 12.11
N GLU A 25 -9.05 15.05 11.11
CA GLU A 25 -10.14 14.08 10.87
C GLU A 25 -9.73 12.99 9.85
N LEU A 26 -8.46 12.93 9.42
CA LEU A 26 -8.04 12.00 8.36
C LEU A 26 -7.77 10.58 8.84
N THR A 27 -7.44 10.38 10.11
CA THR A 27 -7.35 9.02 10.66
C THR A 27 -8.78 8.57 10.93
N LEU A 28 -9.34 7.79 10.01
CA LEU A 28 -10.57 7.06 10.23
C LEU A 28 -10.47 6.39 11.60
N GLU A 29 -11.32 6.77 12.55
CA GLU A 29 -11.26 6.31 13.96
C GLU A 29 -11.27 4.77 14.06
N ASP A 30 -11.87 4.12 13.06
CA ASP A 30 -11.99 2.67 12.96
C ASP A 30 -10.71 1.95 12.50
N ILE A 31 -9.70 2.68 11.97
CA ILE A 31 -8.44 2.07 11.50
C ILE A 31 -7.38 2.16 12.60
N LYS A 32 -7.19 1.04 13.29
CA LYS A 32 -6.10 0.87 14.26
C LYS A 32 -4.77 0.80 13.53
N GLN A 33 -3.84 1.67 13.92
CA GLN A 33 -2.50 1.76 13.34
C GLN A 33 -1.46 1.28 14.34
N PHE A 34 -0.53 0.45 13.87
CA PHE A 34 0.54 -0.13 14.68
C PHE A 34 1.86 -0.02 13.91
N TYR A 35 2.97 -0.14 14.64
CA TYR A 35 4.29 -0.30 14.05
C TYR A 35 5.05 -1.40 14.78
N VAL A 36 5.93 -2.09 14.07
CA VAL A 36 6.86 -3.06 14.64
C VAL A 36 8.26 -2.53 14.40
N ASN A 37 9.02 -2.34 15.47
CA ASN A 37 10.41 -1.93 15.37
C ASN A 37 11.28 -3.17 15.10
N VAL A 38 12.05 -3.13 14.01
CA VAL A 38 12.94 -4.22 13.60
C VAL A 38 14.35 -3.68 13.45
N GLU A 39 15.33 -4.34 14.06
CA GLU A 39 16.72 -3.88 14.04
C GLU A 39 17.40 -4.07 12.67
N LYS A 40 16.99 -5.11 11.95
CA LYS A 40 17.57 -5.49 10.66
C LYS A 40 16.49 -5.61 9.59
N GLU A 41 16.86 -5.25 8.37
CA GLU A 41 15.95 -5.31 7.22
C GLU A 41 15.47 -6.75 6.96
N ASP A 42 16.36 -7.73 7.09
CA ASP A 42 16.05 -9.13 6.80
C ASP A 42 15.01 -9.71 7.79
N TRP A 43 14.95 -9.18 9.02
CA TRP A 43 13.97 -9.59 10.03
C TRP A 43 12.54 -9.18 9.67
N LYS A 44 12.35 -8.18 8.80
CA LYS A 44 11.00 -7.79 8.35
C LYS A 44 10.27 -8.92 7.65
N LEU A 45 10.99 -9.77 6.92
CA LEU A 45 10.39 -10.89 6.20
C LEU A 45 9.84 -11.93 7.18
N GLU A 46 10.61 -12.27 8.22
CA GLU A 46 10.18 -13.21 9.26
C GLU A 46 9.01 -12.63 10.04
N THR A 47 9.12 -11.38 10.50
CA THR A 47 8.02 -10.67 11.18
C THR A 47 6.75 -10.61 10.32
N LEU A 48 6.87 -10.39 9.02
CA LEU A 48 5.73 -10.39 8.11
C LEU A 48 5.07 -11.78 8.05
N CYS A 49 5.84 -12.85 7.95
CA CYS A 49 5.30 -14.22 7.92
C CYS A 49 4.57 -14.53 9.23
N ASP A 50 5.16 -14.18 10.38
CA ASP A 50 4.54 -14.36 11.70
C ASP A 50 3.17 -13.65 11.79
N LEU A 51 3.05 -12.45 11.20
CA LEU A 51 1.78 -11.72 11.15
C LEU A 51 0.72 -12.46 10.30
N TYR A 52 1.12 -13.11 9.20
CA TYR A 52 0.19 -13.90 8.39
C TYR A 52 -0.25 -15.21 9.05
N GLU A 53 0.59 -15.81 9.89
CA GLU A 53 0.25 -17.03 10.63
C GLU A 53 -0.65 -16.74 11.83
N THR A 54 -0.46 -15.58 12.49
CA THR A 54 -1.16 -15.23 13.73
C THR A 54 -2.49 -14.52 13.50
N LEU A 55 -2.64 -13.82 12.37
CA LEU A 55 -3.82 -13.03 12.07
C LEU A 55 -4.68 -13.72 11.01
N ALA A 56 -5.99 -13.82 11.26
CA ALA A 56 -6.96 -14.22 10.24
C ALA A 56 -7.17 -13.08 9.23
N ILE A 57 -6.21 -12.90 8.33
CA ILE A 57 -6.23 -11.88 7.28
C ILE A 57 -7.01 -12.44 6.09
N THR A 58 -8.14 -11.81 5.76
CA THR A 58 -8.91 -12.16 4.55
C THR A 58 -8.27 -11.59 3.29
N GLN A 59 -7.97 -10.28 3.31
CA GLN A 59 -7.32 -9.56 2.23
C GLN A 59 -6.40 -8.49 2.80
N SER A 60 -5.20 -8.36 2.21
CA SER A 60 -4.16 -7.44 2.66
C SER A 60 -3.40 -6.88 1.48
N VAL A 61 -2.86 -5.67 1.67
CA VAL A 61 -1.96 -5.02 0.70
C VAL A 61 -0.64 -4.71 1.41
N ILE A 62 0.46 -5.21 0.86
CA ILE A 62 1.81 -4.92 1.35
C ILE A 62 2.46 -3.92 0.40
N PHE A 63 2.75 -2.72 0.90
CA PHE A 63 3.47 -1.71 0.13
C PHE A 63 4.97 -1.86 0.29
N VAL A 64 5.68 -1.82 -0.84
CA VAL A 64 7.14 -1.91 -0.91
C VAL A 64 7.67 -0.77 -1.77
N ASN A 65 8.77 -0.15 -1.37
CA ASN A 65 9.26 1.08 -2.00
C ASN A 65 9.83 0.89 -3.42
N THR A 66 10.30 -0.32 -3.77
CA THR A 66 10.96 -0.57 -5.06
C THR A 66 10.40 -1.80 -5.75
N ARG A 67 10.30 -1.74 -7.08
CA ARG A 67 9.79 -2.82 -7.93
C ARG A 67 10.58 -4.12 -7.75
N ARG A 68 11.92 -4.01 -7.79
CA ARG A 68 12.83 -5.15 -7.54
C ARG A 68 12.58 -5.84 -6.19
N LYS A 69 12.18 -5.07 -5.18
CA LYS A 69 11.90 -5.63 -3.85
C LYS A 69 10.49 -6.22 -3.75
N VAL A 70 9.54 -5.73 -4.54
CA VAL A 70 8.24 -6.39 -4.74
C VAL A 70 8.46 -7.80 -5.29
N ASP A 71 9.26 -7.94 -6.36
CA ASP A 71 9.53 -9.24 -6.98
C ASP A 71 10.23 -10.18 -5.99
N TRP A 72 11.30 -9.70 -5.35
CA TRP A 72 12.02 -10.46 -4.34
C TRP A 72 11.13 -10.91 -3.19
N LEU A 73 10.27 -10.02 -2.67
CA LEU A 73 9.37 -10.35 -1.56
C LEU A 73 8.34 -11.40 -1.98
N THR A 74 7.79 -11.25 -3.18
CA THR A 74 6.83 -12.20 -3.76
C THR A 74 7.43 -13.59 -3.86
N ASP A 75 8.64 -13.70 -4.38
CA ASP A 75 9.35 -14.99 -4.48
C ASP A 75 9.62 -15.60 -3.10
N LYS A 76 10.04 -14.78 -2.13
CA LYS A 76 10.33 -15.23 -0.75
C LYS A 76 9.10 -15.66 0.04
N MET A 77 7.95 -15.06 -0.24
CA MET A 77 6.68 -15.46 0.37
C MET A 77 6.14 -16.72 -0.30
N ARG A 78 6.21 -16.82 -1.63
CA ARG A 78 5.83 -18.03 -2.37
C ARG A 78 6.68 -19.24 -2.00
N SER A 79 7.97 -19.06 -1.76
CA SER A 79 8.86 -20.14 -1.29
C SER A 79 8.54 -20.64 0.12
N ARG A 80 7.69 -19.92 0.86
CA ARG A 80 7.16 -20.29 2.18
C ARG A 80 5.69 -20.68 2.10
N ASP A 81 5.21 -21.08 0.93
CA ASP A 81 3.84 -21.53 0.65
C ASP A 81 2.74 -20.48 0.93
N HIS A 82 3.10 -19.19 1.01
CA HIS A 82 2.10 -18.12 1.04
C HIS A 82 1.55 -17.84 -0.36
N THR A 83 0.23 -17.80 -0.47
CA THR A 83 -0.46 -17.42 -1.71
C THR A 83 -0.45 -15.90 -1.86
N VAL A 84 0.46 -15.39 -2.68
CA VAL A 84 0.60 -13.94 -2.93
C VAL A 84 0.69 -13.61 -4.42
N SER A 85 0.09 -12.48 -4.77
CA SER A 85 0.16 -11.83 -6.07
C SER A 85 0.79 -10.45 -5.91
N ALA A 86 1.47 -9.97 -6.96
CA ALA A 86 2.18 -8.70 -6.92
C ALA A 86 1.94 -7.89 -8.18
N THR A 87 1.81 -6.57 -8.02
CA THR A 87 1.61 -5.63 -9.12
C THR A 87 2.56 -4.44 -8.99
N HIS A 88 3.24 -4.07 -10.07
CA HIS A 88 4.06 -2.86 -10.13
C HIS A 88 4.08 -2.23 -11.53
N GLY A 89 4.62 -1.01 -11.65
CA GLY A 89 4.52 -0.19 -12.86
C GLY A 89 5.18 -0.75 -14.12
N ASP A 90 6.17 -1.64 -14.00
CA ASP A 90 6.82 -2.29 -15.16
C ASP A 90 6.09 -3.52 -15.71
N MET A 91 4.97 -3.94 -15.10
CA MET A 91 4.20 -5.08 -15.59
C MET A 91 3.26 -4.66 -16.72
N ASP A 92 3.04 -5.57 -17.67
CA ASP A 92 2.04 -5.38 -18.72
C ASP A 92 0.65 -5.09 -18.13
N GLN A 93 -0.07 -4.17 -18.78
CA GLN A 93 -1.38 -3.73 -18.32
C GLN A 93 -2.36 -4.91 -18.16
N ASN A 94 -2.36 -5.85 -19.10
CA ASN A 94 -3.21 -7.04 -19.04
C ASN A 94 -2.95 -7.87 -17.78
N THR A 95 -1.69 -8.06 -17.40
CA THR A 95 -1.31 -8.81 -16.19
C THR A 95 -1.78 -8.08 -14.94
N ARG A 96 -1.61 -6.75 -14.90
CA ARG A 96 -2.09 -5.92 -13.79
C ARG A 96 -3.61 -6.00 -13.63
N ASP A 97 -4.34 -6.01 -14.73
CA ASP A 97 -5.81 -6.10 -14.73
C ASP A 97 -6.29 -7.47 -14.20
N ILE A 98 -5.60 -8.57 -14.56
CA ILE A 98 -5.87 -9.91 -14.03
C ILE A 98 -5.67 -9.94 -12.51
N ILE A 99 -4.52 -9.47 -12.03
CA ILE A 99 -4.20 -9.46 -10.59
C ILE A 99 -5.22 -8.62 -9.81
N MET A 100 -5.60 -7.46 -10.35
CA MET A 100 -6.61 -6.59 -9.72
C MET A 100 -8.00 -7.22 -9.72
N ARG A 101 -8.34 -8.05 -10.71
CA ARG A 101 -9.60 -8.78 -10.74
C ARG A 101 -9.61 -9.89 -9.70
N GLU A 102 -8.55 -10.69 -9.62
CA GLU A 102 -8.38 -11.74 -8.62
C GLU A 102 -8.38 -11.19 -7.19
N PHE A 103 -7.78 -10.03 -6.96
CA PHE A 103 -7.79 -9.39 -5.65
C PHE A 103 -9.17 -8.85 -5.23
N ARG A 104 -10.06 -8.53 -6.18
CA ARG A 104 -11.40 -7.98 -5.89
C ARG A 104 -12.49 -9.03 -5.72
N SER A 105 -12.29 -10.22 -6.29
CA SER A 105 -13.23 -11.35 -6.20
C SER A 105 -13.09 -12.11 -4.90
#